data_AF-A0A7U9XAW9-F1
#
_entry.id   AF-A0A7U9XAW9-F1
#
_cell.length_a   1.000
_cell.length_b   1.000
_cell.length_c   1.000
_cell.angle_alpha   90.00
_cell.angle_beta   90.00
_cell.angle_gamma   90.00
#
_symmetry.space_group_name_H-M   'P 1'
#
loop_
_entity.id
_entity.type
_entity.pdbx_description
1 polymer ?
#
loop_
_entity_poly.entity_id
_entity_poly.type
_entity_poly.pdbx_seq_one_letter_code
_entity_poly.pdbx_strand_id
1 'polypeptide(L)'
;MIYSFHHYYHWVKGGVETGLAYRAKVFRNLGLDAKFVLATVFPEHNVWDEVRRLGLRDSEVLWMYDFFIDCRPSVVTYTLEELERTFEGEDFIFSRKGSLARYDFPDTNTYYTAFLMDDMSNFVYSVVMISNACLVRKDYYTYCRKYSEYYTPVDGQAILYLRRFFNEDGSVAYEELADGGTVLYKFPDRFMYSREELVGYMMSELKLTENDVVLIDGEWGMIDRAAFIQNADPARIGFIFHSNHFRGSDEEHVLWYDAFSYALSHPEKISFFVTNTEVQSNILRNQFRCYKNLDVKVETIPVAYLDKIRIPEGDRKRYSIVTAGRLQADKRTDWIIEAVALAKQVIPDLTLDIYGEGPERNNLQDLIHELGCGDYIHLCGFQSLNEIYQNYELYLSASYGETFGITLLEAIGSGLPIVGFDLPYGMQVFVDEGKNGFKVTDISARGLADAIVRFFREADLGAFQRHSYEKAKSYLQAEIEKKWEEILS
;
A
#
# COMPACT_ATOMS: atom_id res chain seq x y z
N MET A 1 -1.66 -14.13 -20.35
CA MET A 1 -1.16 -12.87 -19.74
C MET A 1 -1.79 -12.74 -18.36
N ILE A 2 -1.09 -12.12 -17.40
CA ILE A 2 -1.66 -11.84 -16.07
C ILE A 2 -1.96 -10.35 -15.94
N TYR A 3 -3.15 -10.00 -15.48
CA TYR A 3 -3.53 -8.63 -15.15
C TYR A 3 -3.84 -8.55 -13.65
N SER A 4 -2.99 -7.88 -12.86
CA SER A 4 -3.17 -7.70 -11.43
C SER A 4 -3.71 -6.31 -11.14
N PHE A 5 -4.97 -6.22 -10.73
CA PHE A 5 -5.68 -4.97 -10.48
C PHE A 5 -5.56 -4.53 -9.04
N HIS A 6 -5.27 -3.24 -8.89
CA HIS A 6 -5.08 -2.60 -7.61
C HIS A 6 -5.81 -1.26 -7.55
N HIS A 7 -6.55 -1.02 -6.47
CA HIS A 7 -7.30 0.22 -6.26
C HIS A 7 -6.76 0.95 -5.04
N TYR A 8 -6.39 2.23 -5.20
CA TYR A 8 -6.03 3.09 -4.08
C TYR A 8 -6.91 4.34 -4.04
N TYR A 9 -7.34 4.72 -2.83
CA TYR A 9 -7.90 6.04 -2.58
C TYR A 9 -6.82 7.10 -2.39
N HIS A 10 -5.68 6.73 -1.80
CA HIS A 10 -4.50 7.58 -1.61
C HIS A 10 -3.23 6.72 -1.73
N TRP A 11 -2.15 7.28 -2.27
CA TRP A 11 -0.84 6.64 -2.23
C TRP A 11 -0.33 6.62 -0.80
N VAL A 12 -0.44 5.49 -0.13
CA VAL A 12 0.08 5.27 1.22
C VAL A 12 1.09 4.15 1.14
N LYS A 13 2.31 4.33 1.67
CA LYS A 13 3.27 3.23 1.78
C LYS A 13 2.75 2.22 2.81
N GLY A 14 2.05 1.18 2.38
CA GLY A 14 1.46 0.15 3.21
C GLY A 14 1.91 -1.26 2.83
N GLY A 15 1.32 -2.26 3.51
CA GLY A 15 1.63 -3.67 3.27
C GLY A 15 1.11 -4.19 1.92
N VAL A 16 0.10 -3.53 1.36
CA VAL A 16 -0.58 -3.95 0.14
C VAL A 16 0.24 -3.58 -1.10
N GLU A 17 0.73 -2.34 -1.16
CA GLU A 17 1.68 -1.84 -2.18
C GLU A 17 2.96 -2.66 -2.17
N THR A 18 3.44 -2.96 -0.97
CA THR A 18 4.62 -3.81 -0.76
C THR A 18 4.37 -5.21 -1.33
N GLY A 19 3.18 -5.76 -1.12
CA GLY A 19 2.73 -7.02 -1.70
C GLY A 19 2.72 -7.04 -3.22
N LEU A 20 2.24 -5.96 -3.83
CA LEU A 20 2.24 -5.78 -5.28
C LEU A 20 3.66 -5.85 -5.84
N ALA A 21 4.61 -5.16 -5.20
CA ALA A 21 6.02 -5.15 -5.58
C ALA A 21 6.68 -6.54 -5.44
N TYR A 22 6.38 -7.27 -4.36
CA TYR A 22 6.85 -8.65 -4.18
C TYR A 22 6.32 -9.57 -5.28
N ARG A 23 5.02 -9.48 -5.59
CA ARG A 23 4.38 -10.29 -6.63
C ARG A 23 4.95 -10.02 -8.02
N ALA A 24 5.22 -8.75 -8.34
CA ALA A 24 5.88 -8.39 -9.59
C ALA A 24 7.28 -9.01 -9.73
N LYS A 25 8.04 -9.09 -8.63
CA LYS A 25 9.33 -9.81 -8.63
C LYS A 25 9.13 -11.30 -8.87
N VAL A 26 8.18 -11.94 -8.18
CA VAL A 26 7.85 -13.36 -8.38
C VAL A 26 7.52 -13.66 -9.84
N PHE A 27 6.59 -12.90 -10.44
CA PHE A 27 6.19 -13.13 -11.82
C PHE A 27 7.34 -12.95 -12.81
N ARG A 28 8.21 -11.95 -12.59
CA ARG A 28 9.44 -11.79 -13.38
C ARG A 28 10.36 -13.00 -13.31
N ASN A 29 10.57 -13.57 -12.12
CA ASN A 29 11.49 -14.70 -11.94
C ASN A 29 10.92 -16.00 -12.52
N LEU A 30 9.60 -16.16 -12.46
CA LEU A 30 8.88 -17.26 -13.11
C LEU A 30 8.78 -17.08 -14.64
N GLY A 31 9.23 -15.94 -15.19
CA GLY A 31 9.12 -15.65 -16.62
C GLY A 31 7.67 -15.43 -17.09
N LEU A 32 6.78 -15.02 -16.18
CA LEU A 32 5.37 -14.78 -16.47
C LEU A 32 5.15 -13.35 -16.96
N ASP A 33 4.45 -13.20 -18.08
CA ASP A 33 4.01 -11.90 -18.57
C ASP A 33 2.87 -11.35 -17.70
N ALA A 34 3.12 -10.24 -17.03
CA ALA A 34 2.17 -9.59 -16.13
C ALA A 34 2.07 -8.07 -16.34
N LYS A 35 0.85 -7.56 -16.19
CA LYS A 35 0.51 -6.14 -16.13
C LYS A 35 -0.14 -5.84 -14.78
N PHE A 36 0.33 -4.81 -14.10
CA PHE A 36 -0.19 -4.29 -12.85
C PHE A 36 -1.03 -3.06 -13.16
N VAL A 37 -2.34 -3.18 -12.98
CA VAL A 37 -3.29 -2.12 -13.28
C VAL A 37 -3.55 -1.30 -12.03
N LEU A 38 -3.18 -0.03 -12.07
CA LEU A 38 -3.41 0.93 -11.00
C LEU A 38 -4.69 1.72 -11.30
N ALA A 39 -5.73 1.51 -10.50
CA ALA A 39 -6.97 2.28 -10.52
C ALA A 39 -6.93 3.41 -9.48
N THR A 40 -5.77 4.06 -9.30
CA THR A 40 -5.55 5.14 -8.33
C THR A 40 -6.18 6.45 -8.72
N VAL A 41 -6.76 7.15 -7.74
CA VAL A 41 -7.09 8.57 -7.86
C VAL A 41 -5.80 9.41 -8.03
N PHE A 42 -5.92 10.55 -8.71
CA PHE A 42 -4.83 11.48 -9.05
C PHE A 42 -3.88 11.77 -7.87
N PRO A 43 -2.65 11.24 -7.89
CA PRO A 43 -1.67 11.51 -6.84
C PRO A 43 -1.21 12.97 -6.82
N GLU A 44 -0.75 13.43 -5.65
CA GLU A 44 -0.11 14.75 -5.50
C GLU A 44 1.26 14.83 -6.21
N HIS A 45 1.82 13.68 -6.59
CA HIS A 45 3.09 13.53 -7.29
C HIS A 45 2.93 12.66 -8.53
N ASN A 46 3.92 12.66 -9.43
CA ASN A 46 3.88 11.82 -10.62
C ASN A 46 3.75 10.33 -10.26
N VAL A 47 2.70 9.67 -10.76
CA VAL A 47 2.42 8.25 -10.50
C VAL A 47 3.61 7.34 -10.88
N TRP A 48 4.35 7.71 -11.94
CA TRP A 48 5.47 6.92 -12.44
C TRP A 48 6.69 6.96 -11.53
N ASP A 49 6.83 7.99 -10.70
CA ASP A 49 7.89 8.04 -9.69
C ASP A 49 7.59 7.07 -8.54
N GLU A 50 6.32 6.93 -8.15
CA GLU A 50 5.88 5.94 -7.17
C GLU A 50 6.00 4.51 -7.70
N VAL A 51 5.63 4.27 -8.96
CA VAL A 51 5.82 2.98 -9.65
C VAL A 51 7.28 2.51 -9.56
N ARG A 52 8.23 3.38 -9.93
CA ARG A 52 9.65 3.05 -9.88
C ARG A 52 10.17 2.88 -8.46
N ARG A 53 9.67 3.68 -7.52
CA ARG A 53 10.00 3.55 -6.09
C ARG A 53 9.57 2.21 -5.51
N LEU A 54 8.43 1.65 -5.96
CA LEU A 54 8.00 0.30 -5.61
C LEU A 54 8.85 -0.81 -6.28
N GLY A 55 9.67 -0.47 -7.28
CA GLY A 55 10.49 -1.44 -8.02
C GLY A 55 9.74 -2.18 -9.13
N LEU A 56 8.59 -1.63 -9.56
CA LEU A 56 7.87 -2.03 -10.76
C LEU A 56 8.54 -1.40 -11.99
N ARG A 57 8.49 -2.09 -13.14
CA ARG A 57 8.95 -1.51 -14.40
C ARG A 57 7.80 -0.75 -15.07
N ASP A 58 8.13 0.34 -15.77
CA ASP A 58 7.13 1.11 -16.53
C ASP A 58 6.35 0.22 -17.52
N SER A 59 7.02 -0.75 -18.14
CA SER A 59 6.42 -1.72 -19.05
C SER A 59 5.46 -2.70 -18.38
N GLU A 60 5.48 -2.83 -17.06
CA GLU A 60 4.65 -3.74 -16.29
C GLU A 60 3.40 -3.03 -15.75
N VAL A 61 3.26 -1.71 -15.88
CA VAL A 61 2.17 -0.96 -15.24
C VAL A 61 1.23 -0.35 -16.27
N LEU A 62 -0.07 -0.43 -15.98
CA LEU A 62 -1.12 0.34 -16.66
C LEU A 62 -1.79 1.22 -15.61
N TRP A 63 -1.76 2.53 -15.78
CA TRP A 63 -2.57 3.43 -14.94
C TRP A 63 -3.89 3.70 -15.66
N MET A 64 -5.02 3.48 -14.97
CA MET A 64 -6.37 3.50 -15.56
C MET A 64 -6.67 4.77 -16.36
N TYR A 65 -6.27 5.94 -15.86
CA TYR A 65 -6.50 7.23 -16.54
C TYR A 65 -5.54 7.46 -17.71
N ASP A 66 -4.33 6.91 -17.65
CA ASP A 66 -3.36 6.99 -18.75
C ASP A 66 -3.65 5.96 -19.87
N PHE A 67 -4.45 4.92 -19.59
CA PHE A 67 -4.72 3.84 -20.54
C PHE A 67 -5.37 4.34 -21.84
N PHE A 68 -6.14 5.42 -21.77
CA PHE A 68 -6.91 5.95 -22.90
C PHE A 68 -6.22 7.10 -23.64
N ILE A 69 -4.96 7.40 -23.32
CA ILE A 69 -4.16 8.41 -24.00
C ILE A 69 -2.91 7.77 -24.58
N ASP A 70 -2.36 8.35 -25.64
CA ASP A 70 -1.16 7.83 -26.32
C ASP A 70 0.18 8.26 -25.67
N CYS A 71 0.11 9.03 -24.58
CA CYS A 71 1.28 9.49 -23.85
C CYS A 71 1.97 8.34 -23.10
N ARG A 72 3.27 8.15 -23.35
CA ARG A 72 4.05 7.08 -22.70
C ARG A 72 4.28 7.31 -21.19
N PRO A 73 4.53 6.23 -20.43
CA PRO A 73 5.08 6.32 -19.08
C PRO A 73 6.39 7.13 -19.04
N SER A 74 6.52 8.08 -18.13
CA SER A 74 7.72 8.93 -18.05
C SER A 74 7.90 9.59 -16.69
N VAL A 75 9.17 9.82 -16.31
CA VAL A 75 9.52 10.86 -15.33
C VAL A 75 9.14 12.25 -15.85
N VAL A 76 9.10 13.24 -14.97
CA VAL A 76 8.91 14.63 -15.35
C VAL A 76 10.18 15.16 -16.03
N THR A 77 10.03 15.61 -17.27
CA THR A 77 11.10 16.23 -18.09
C THR A 77 10.65 17.51 -18.77
N TYR A 78 9.37 17.85 -18.72
CA TYR A 78 8.82 19.11 -19.22
C TYR A 78 9.45 20.28 -18.46
N THR A 79 9.93 21.28 -19.18
CA THR A 79 10.78 22.35 -18.63
C THR A 79 10.05 23.68 -18.50
N LEU A 80 10.62 24.60 -17.69
CA LEU A 80 10.19 26.00 -17.67
C LEU A 80 10.32 26.66 -19.05
N GLU A 81 11.34 26.33 -19.84
CA GLU A 81 11.50 26.87 -21.19
C GLU A 81 10.36 26.40 -22.11
N GLU A 82 9.96 25.13 -22.03
CA GLU A 82 8.81 24.62 -22.77
C GLU A 82 7.50 25.24 -22.31
N LEU A 83 7.34 25.49 -21.00
CA LEU A 83 6.21 26.23 -20.46
C LEU A 83 6.16 27.67 -21.00
N GLU A 84 7.28 28.40 -20.98
CA GLU A 84 7.36 29.79 -21.43
C GLU A 84 7.02 29.94 -22.91
N ARG A 85 7.34 28.95 -23.75
CA ARG A 85 6.91 28.92 -25.16
C ARG A 85 5.40 28.89 -25.34
N THR A 86 4.63 28.51 -24.31
CA THR A 86 3.16 28.48 -24.36
C THR A 86 2.50 29.83 -24.10
N PHE A 87 3.27 30.86 -23.69
CA PHE A 87 2.72 32.18 -23.33
C PHE A 87 2.48 33.09 -24.55
N GLU A 88 2.63 32.60 -25.78
CA GLU A 88 2.30 33.30 -27.04
C GLU A 88 2.86 34.74 -27.19
N GLY A 89 3.96 35.06 -26.49
CA GLY A 89 4.60 36.38 -26.53
C GLY A 89 4.02 37.43 -25.57
N GLU A 90 3.23 37.01 -24.56
CA GLU A 90 2.81 37.88 -23.47
C GLU A 90 4.01 38.35 -22.62
N ASP A 91 4.01 39.63 -22.24
CA ASP A 91 4.99 40.17 -21.30
C ASP A 91 4.69 39.66 -19.89
N PHE A 92 5.71 39.10 -19.24
CA PHE A 92 5.60 38.55 -17.88
C PHE A 92 6.75 38.99 -16.97
N ILE A 93 6.47 39.00 -15.67
CA ILE A 93 7.48 39.16 -14.63
C ILE A 93 7.73 37.79 -14.01
N PHE A 94 8.97 37.32 -14.09
CA PHE A 94 9.39 36.03 -13.53
C PHE A 94 10.03 36.18 -12.15
N SER A 95 9.69 35.28 -11.24
CA SER A 95 10.40 35.10 -9.97
C SER A 95 10.46 33.64 -9.55
N ARG A 96 11.50 33.24 -8.81
CA ARG A 96 11.65 31.86 -8.31
C ARG A 96 12.04 31.87 -6.83
N LYS A 97 11.44 30.98 -6.06
CA LYS A 97 11.78 30.69 -4.66
C LYS A 97 11.79 29.19 -4.43
N GLY A 98 12.97 28.58 -4.38
CA GLY A 98 13.14 27.13 -4.30
C GLY A 98 12.50 26.43 -5.50
N SER A 99 11.67 25.43 -5.23
CA SER A 99 10.87 24.67 -6.20
C SER A 99 9.61 25.37 -6.70
N LEU A 100 9.42 26.67 -6.40
CA LEU A 100 8.29 27.46 -6.89
C LEU A 100 8.79 28.53 -7.88
N ALA A 101 8.32 28.46 -9.12
CA ALA A 101 8.52 29.47 -10.15
C ALA A 101 7.20 30.21 -10.40
N ARG A 102 7.23 31.53 -10.46
CA ARG A 102 6.05 32.39 -10.61
C ARG A 102 6.21 33.30 -11.82
N TYR A 103 5.14 33.38 -12.60
CA TYR A 103 5.00 34.24 -13.77
C TYR A 103 3.80 35.15 -13.55
N ASP A 104 4.03 36.46 -13.40
CA ASP A 104 2.97 37.45 -13.26
C ASP A 104 2.73 38.13 -14.62
N PHE A 105 1.46 38.18 -15.04
CA PHE A 105 0.99 38.81 -16.29
C PHE A 105 0.14 40.04 -15.91
N PRO A 106 0.75 41.24 -15.83
CA PRO A 106 0.08 42.42 -15.26
C PRO A 106 -1.15 42.87 -16.06
N ASP A 107 -1.08 42.76 -17.39
CA ASP A 107 -2.12 43.25 -18.30
C ASP A 107 -3.45 42.49 -18.14
N THR A 108 -3.39 41.23 -17.72
CA THR A 108 -4.55 40.34 -17.57
C THR A 108 -4.91 40.08 -16.11
N ASN A 109 -4.20 40.71 -15.16
CA ASN A 109 -4.31 40.44 -13.71
C ASN A 109 -4.31 38.93 -13.38
N THR A 110 -3.40 38.22 -14.04
CA THR A 110 -3.28 36.76 -13.97
C THR A 110 -1.85 36.41 -13.57
N TYR A 111 -1.69 35.34 -12.79
CA TYR A 111 -0.36 34.80 -12.51
C TYR A 111 -0.37 33.29 -12.51
N TYR A 112 0.74 32.71 -12.93
CA TYR A 112 0.98 31.28 -12.92
C TYR A 112 2.02 30.93 -11.87
N THR A 113 1.80 29.84 -11.14
CA THR A 113 2.77 29.24 -10.23
C THR A 113 3.11 27.85 -10.73
N ALA A 114 4.31 27.68 -11.26
CA ALA A 114 4.89 26.39 -11.62
C ALA A 114 5.55 25.74 -10.39
N PHE A 115 5.15 24.50 -10.12
CA PHE A 115 5.71 23.62 -9.09
C PHE A 115 6.76 22.72 -9.76
N LEU A 116 8.01 22.91 -9.35
CA LEU A 116 9.16 22.19 -9.88
C LEU A 116 9.39 20.88 -9.12
N MET A 117 10.08 19.94 -9.77
CA MET A 117 10.45 18.66 -9.15
C MET A 117 11.38 18.83 -7.94
N ASP A 118 12.26 19.83 -7.97
CA ASP A 118 13.21 20.13 -6.92
C ASP A 118 13.72 21.58 -7.01
N ASP A 119 14.52 22.00 -6.02
CA ASP A 119 15.03 23.37 -5.91
C ASP A 119 16.06 23.73 -6.98
N MET A 120 16.63 22.75 -7.69
CA MET A 120 17.77 22.92 -8.59
C MET A 120 17.42 22.73 -10.07
N SER A 121 16.45 21.87 -10.39
CA SER A 121 16.01 21.59 -11.76
C SER A 121 15.06 22.66 -12.29
N ASN A 122 14.82 22.62 -13.59
CA ASN A 122 13.79 23.42 -14.27
C ASN A 122 12.62 22.54 -14.73
N PHE A 123 12.49 21.32 -14.18
CA PHE A 123 11.43 20.39 -14.55
C PHE A 123 10.14 20.75 -13.82
N VAL A 124 9.09 21.01 -14.58
CA VAL A 124 7.78 21.47 -14.13
C VAL A 124 6.87 20.26 -13.98
N TYR A 125 6.47 19.94 -12.75
CA TYR A 125 5.49 18.88 -12.51
C TYR A 125 4.06 19.38 -12.74
N SER A 126 3.74 20.56 -12.19
CA SER A 126 2.42 21.15 -12.34
C SER A 126 2.47 22.67 -12.40
N VAL A 127 1.43 23.26 -12.99
CA VAL A 127 1.27 24.72 -13.07
C VAL A 127 -0.12 25.08 -12.59
N VAL A 128 -0.19 26.00 -11.64
CA VAL A 128 -1.44 26.56 -11.13
C VAL A 128 -1.64 27.94 -11.74
N MET A 129 -2.79 28.14 -12.39
CA MET A 129 -3.15 29.42 -13.02
C MET A 129 -4.23 30.12 -12.19
N ILE A 130 -3.95 31.36 -11.80
CA ILE A 130 -4.84 32.19 -10.99
C ILE A 130 -5.18 33.46 -11.78
N SER A 131 -6.46 33.76 -11.93
CA SER A 131 -6.93 35.01 -12.54
C SER A 131 -7.81 35.76 -11.55
N ASN A 132 -7.53 37.04 -11.31
CA ASN A 132 -8.29 37.87 -10.36
C ASN A 132 -8.46 37.22 -8.97
N ALA A 133 -7.39 36.61 -8.45
CA ALA A 133 -7.36 35.84 -7.20
C ALA A 133 -8.24 34.57 -7.16
N CYS A 134 -8.80 34.14 -8.30
CA CYS A 134 -9.54 32.89 -8.43
C CYS A 134 -8.67 31.81 -9.09
N LEU A 135 -8.62 30.62 -8.49
CA LEU A 135 -8.06 29.44 -9.14
C LEU A 135 -8.94 29.08 -10.35
N VAL A 136 -8.34 29.10 -11.54
CA VAL A 136 -9.06 28.78 -12.78
C VAL A 136 -8.63 27.44 -13.36
N ARG A 137 -7.35 27.09 -13.25
CA ARG A 137 -6.80 25.91 -13.92
C ARG A 137 -5.56 25.37 -13.21
N LYS A 138 -5.37 24.05 -13.26
CA LYS A 138 -4.11 23.38 -12.97
C LYS A 138 -3.72 22.46 -14.12
N ASP A 139 -2.47 22.51 -14.54
CA ASP A 139 -1.93 21.61 -15.55
C ASP A 139 -0.90 20.67 -14.93
N TYR A 140 -0.90 19.40 -15.37
CA TYR A 140 0.00 18.35 -14.87
C TYR A 140 0.82 17.77 -16.02
N TYR A 141 2.11 17.61 -15.79
CA TYR A 141 3.10 17.32 -16.83
C TYR A 141 3.96 16.11 -16.49
N THR A 142 4.36 15.38 -17.54
CA THR A 142 5.52 14.49 -17.51
C THR A 142 6.58 15.02 -18.48
N TYR A 143 6.63 14.53 -19.72
CA TYR A 143 7.39 15.13 -20.83
C TYR A 143 6.49 16.00 -21.72
N CYS A 144 5.17 15.88 -21.57
CA CYS A 144 4.14 16.69 -22.17
C CYS A 144 3.02 16.94 -21.13
N ARG A 145 2.02 17.76 -21.48
CA ARG A 145 0.84 17.97 -20.63
C ARG A 145 -0.07 16.74 -20.69
N LYS A 146 -0.29 16.07 -19.56
CA LYS A 146 -1.09 14.84 -19.48
C LYS A 146 -2.56 15.14 -19.27
N TYR A 147 -2.87 16.02 -18.32
CA TYR A 147 -4.23 16.46 -18.07
C TYR A 147 -4.26 17.85 -17.43
N SER A 148 -5.45 18.45 -17.49
CA SER A 148 -5.75 19.75 -16.88
C SER A 148 -6.99 19.64 -15.99
N GLU A 149 -6.96 20.29 -14.85
CA GLU A 149 -8.09 20.51 -13.94
C GLU A 149 -8.60 21.94 -14.07
N TYR A 150 -9.91 22.12 -14.19
CA TYR A 150 -10.57 23.42 -14.33
C TYR A 150 -11.50 23.68 -13.16
N TYR A 151 -11.44 24.91 -12.65
CA TYR A 151 -12.09 25.30 -11.41
C TYR A 151 -13.01 26.50 -11.62
N THR A 152 -14.09 26.53 -10.86
CA THR A 152 -14.99 27.68 -10.75
C THR A 152 -15.11 28.11 -9.29
N PRO A 153 -15.09 29.41 -8.98
CA PRO A 153 -15.33 29.89 -7.63
C PRO A 153 -16.81 29.74 -7.26
N VAL A 154 -17.10 29.02 -6.17
CA VAL A 154 -18.45 28.91 -5.58
C VAL A 154 -18.31 29.19 -4.09
N ASP A 155 -19.04 30.19 -3.58
CA ASP A 155 -19.01 30.60 -2.16
C ASP A 155 -17.59 30.81 -1.60
N GLY A 156 -16.70 31.37 -2.42
CA GLY A 156 -15.31 31.64 -2.06
C GLY A 156 -14.38 30.42 -2.07
N GLN A 157 -14.87 29.26 -2.51
CA GLN A 157 -14.08 28.02 -2.67
C GLN A 157 -13.87 27.68 -4.14
N ALA A 158 -12.69 27.15 -4.47
CA ALA A 158 -12.41 26.66 -5.81
C ALA A 158 -12.99 25.25 -5.99
N ILE A 159 -14.04 25.12 -6.79
CA ILE A 159 -14.70 23.86 -7.07
C ILE A 159 -14.21 23.32 -8.42
N LEU A 160 -13.62 22.14 -8.40
CA LEU A 160 -13.25 21.40 -9.61
C LEU A 160 -14.53 20.98 -10.34
N TYR A 161 -14.66 21.34 -11.62
CA TYR A 161 -15.82 20.95 -12.44
C TYR A 161 -15.43 20.13 -13.68
N LEU A 162 -14.17 20.17 -14.11
CA LEU A 162 -13.69 19.45 -15.29
C LEU A 162 -12.24 19.02 -15.14
N ARG A 163 -11.97 17.76 -15.51
CA ARG A 163 -10.66 17.23 -15.84
C ARG A 163 -10.63 16.90 -17.33
N ARG A 164 -9.57 17.28 -18.02
CA ARG A 164 -9.38 17.02 -19.45
C ARG A 164 -8.06 16.32 -19.68
N PHE A 165 -8.10 15.18 -20.36
CA PHE A 165 -6.94 14.34 -20.67
C PHE A 165 -6.49 14.57 -22.10
N PHE A 166 -5.18 14.59 -22.32
CA PHE A 166 -4.59 14.90 -23.61
C PHE A 166 -3.74 13.76 -24.15
N ASN A 167 -3.72 13.64 -25.47
CA ASN A 167 -2.73 12.90 -26.22
C ASN A 167 -1.40 13.67 -26.29
N GLU A 168 -0.35 13.01 -26.76
CA GLU A 168 1.01 13.54 -26.85
C GLU A 168 1.10 14.77 -27.75
N ASP A 169 0.26 14.83 -28.79
CA ASP A 169 0.14 15.97 -29.70
C ASP A 169 -0.65 17.16 -29.10
N GLY A 170 -1.19 17.01 -27.88
CA GLY A 170 -2.00 18.00 -27.18
C GLY A 170 -3.48 17.98 -27.55
N SER A 171 -3.94 17.08 -28.44
CA SER A 171 -5.35 16.85 -28.72
C SER A 171 -6.08 16.27 -27.50
N VAL A 172 -7.37 16.52 -27.38
CA VAL A 172 -8.18 16.03 -26.26
C VAL A 172 -8.54 14.57 -26.49
N ALA A 173 -8.15 13.70 -25.56
CA ALA A 173 -8.49 12.29 -25.58
C ALA A 173 -9.89 12.05 -24.99
N TYR A 174 -10.11 12.50 -23.76
CA TYR A 174 -11.41 12.45 -23.09
C TYR A 174 -11.50 13.46 -21.93
N GLU A 175 -12.70 13.62 -21.40
CA GLU A 175 -13.02 14.57 -20.33
C GLU A 175 -13.71 13.85 -19.16
N GLU A 176 -13.40 14.23 -17.92
CA GLU A 176 -14.14 13.86 -16.71
C GLU A 176 -14.80 15.13 -16.16
N LEU A 177 -16.13 15.18 -16.22
CA LEU A 177 -16.94 16.25 -15.66
C LEU A 177 -17.33 15.88 -14.23
N ALA A 178 -17.13 16.79 -13.28
CA ALA A 178 -17.42 16.59 -11.87
C ALA A 178 -18.49 17.58 -11.38
N ASP A 179 -19.55 17.07 -10.76
CA ASP A 179 -20.60 17.90 -10.14
C ASP A 179 -21.14 17.22 -8.89
N GLY A 180 -21.04 17.88 -7.73
CA GLY A 180 -21.61 17.39 -6.47
C GLY A 180 -21.20 15.97 -6.05
N GLY A 181 -20.00 15.52 -6.46
CA GLY A 181 -19.50 14.16 -6.20
C GLY A 181 -19.91 13.11 -7.26
N THR A 182 -20.72 13.48 -8.24
CA THR A 182 -21.00 12.68 -9.43
C THR A 182 -19.95 12.95 -10.49
N VAL A 183 -19.51 11.91 -11.19
CA VAL A 183 -18.56 12.03 -12.31
C VAL A 183 -19.16 11.47 -13.59
N LEU A 184 -18.91 12.16 -14.70
CA LEU A 184 -19.26 11.72 -16.04
C LEU A 184 -18.03 11.78 -16.92
N TYR A 185 -17.75 10.70 -17.66
CA TYR A 185 -16.66 10.65 -18.62
C TYR A 185 -17.21 10.81 -20.04
N LYS A 186 -16.63 11.75 -20.78
CA LYS A 186 -16.97 12.05 -22.17
C LYS A 186 -15.77 11.72 -23.05
N PHE A 187 -15.96 10.71 -23.88
CA PHE A 187 -15.04 10.31 -24.95
C PHE A 187 -15.58 10.84 -26.29
N PRO A 188 -14.79 10.82 -27.38
CA PRO A 188 -15.24 11.31 -28.68
C PRO A 188 -16.47 10.58 -29.22
N ASP A 189 -16.62 9.29 -28.88
CA ASP A 189 -17.64 8.39 -29.41
C ASP A 189 -18.67 7.92 -28.36
N ARG A 190 -18.47 8.21 -27.06
CA ARG A 190 -19.33 7.70 -25.98
C ARG A 190 -19.33 8.54 -24.71
N PHE A 191 -20.31 8.28 -23.86
CA PHE A 191 -20.42 8.80 -22.50
C PHE A 191 -20.44 7.64 -21.50
N MET A 192 -19.86 7.85 -20.33
CA MET A 192 -19.93 6.93 -19.19
C MET A 192 -20.31 7.71 -17.94
N TYR A 193 -21.26 7.19 -17.17
CA TYR A 193 -21.91 7.92 -16.07
C TYR A 193 -21.34 7.58 -14.70
N SER A 194 -20.32 6.73 -14.66
CA SER A 194 -19.68 6.32 -13.42
C SER A 194 -18.23 5.91 -13.65
N ARG A 195 -17.44 5.91 -12.58
CA ARG A 195 -16.07 5.37 -12.62
C ARG A 195 -16.06 3.85 -12.81
N GLU A 196 -17.11 3.16 -12.36
CA GLU A 196 -17.29 1.72 -12.59
C GLU A 196 -17.42 1.40 -14.08
N GLU A 197 -18.16 2.22 -14.85
CA GLU A 197 -18.24 2.08 -16.31
C GLU A 197 -16.90 2.35 -17.00
N LEU A 198 -16.11 3.33 -16.55
CA LEU A 198 -14.78 3.60 -17.09
C LEU A 198 -13.84 2.39 -16.94
N VAL A 199 -13.84 1.76 -15.75
CA VAL A 199 -13.05 0.55 -15.52
C VAL A 199 -13.55 -0.61 -16.39
N GLY A 200 -14.88 -0.79 -16.49
CA GLY A 200 -15.47 -1.79 -17.38
C GLY A 200 -15.06 -1.59 -18.84
N TYR A 201 -14.99 -0.34 -19.30
CA TYR A 201 -14.51 -0.02 -20.63
C TYR A 201 -13.03 -0.37 -20.82
N MET A 202 -12.15 0.00 -19.86
CA MET A 202 -10.74 -0.40 -19.87
C MET A 202 -10.61 -1.92 -19.99
N MET A 203 -11.36 -2.68 -19.17
CA MET A 203 -11.37 -4.14 -19.20
C MET A 203 -11.75 -4.69 -20.58
N SER A 204 -12.78 -4.13 -21.21
CA SER A 204 -13.19 -4.56 -22.55
C SER A 204 -12.11 -4.35 -23.62
N GLU A 205 -11.30 -3.29 -23.48
CA GLU A 205 -10.19 -2.98 -24.40
C GLU A 205 -8.95 -3.86 -24.18
N LEU A 206 -8.84 -4.54 -23.03
CA LEU A 206 -7.78 -5.52 -22.78
C LEU A 206 -7.94 -6.80 -23.62
N LYS A 207 -9.14 -7.05 -24.16
CA LYS A 207 -9.44 -8.21 -25.05
C LYS A 207 -9.02 -9.53 -24.43
N LEU A 208 -9.44 -9.73 -23.18
CA LEU A 208 -9.10 -10.89 -22.37
C LEU A 208 -9.56 -12.20 -23.03
N THR A 209 -8.79 -13.26 -22.80
CA THR A 209 -9.03 -14.62 -23.30
C THR A 209 -9.06 -15.63 -22.16
N GLU A 210 -9.49 -16.86 -22.45
CA GLU A 210 -9.51 -17.97 -21.47
C GLU A 210 -8.12 -18.36 -20.93
N ASN A 211 -7.05 -17.96 -21.63
CA ASN A 211 -5.66 -18.16 -21.21
C ASN A 211 -5.12 -17.03 -20.34
N ASP A 212 -5.92 -15.98 -20.11
CA ASP A 212 -5.53 -14.87 -19.25
C ASP A 212 -6.00 -15.09 -17.82
N VAL A 213 -5.29 -14.45 -16.88
CA VAL A 213 -5.65 -14.43 -15.47
C VAL A 213 -5.81 -12.98 -15.02
N VAL A 214 -6.96 -12.68 -14.43
CA VAL A 214 -7.23 -11.40 -13.77
C VAL A 214 -7.12 -11.62 -12.27
N LEU A 215 -6.13 -10.99 -11.64
CA LEU A 215 -5.98 -10.98 -10.19
C LEU A 215 -6.59 -9.69 -9.64
N ILE A 216 -7.48 -9.81 -8.65
CA ILE A 216 -8.11 -8.69 -7.97
C ILE A 216 -7.53 -8.63 -6.56
N ASP A 217 -6.80 -7.55 -6.26
CA ASP A 217 -6.40 -7.24 -4.89
C ASP A 217 -7.62 -6.68 -4.15
N GLY A 218 -8.21 -7.49 -3.27
CA GLY A 218 -9.41 -7.16 -2.52
C GLY A 218 -9.15 -6.02 -1.54
N GLU A 219 -9.73 -4.87 -1.85
CA GLU A 219 -9.66 -3.62 -1.08
C GLU A 219 -11.01 -2.88 -1.22
N TRP A 220 -11.26 -1.89 -0.35
CA TRP A 220 -12.42 -1.01 -0.54
C TRP A 220 -12.30 -0.28 -1.89
N GLY A 221 -13.31 -0.38 -2.75
CA GLY A 221 -13.26 0.28 -4.05
C GLY A 221 -14.33 -0.17 -5.04
N MET A 222 -13.92 -0.13 -6.31
CA MET A 222 -14.76 -0.45 -7.48
C MET A 222 -14.29 -1.68 -8.26
N ILE A 223 -13.09 -2.19 -7.96
CA ILE A 223 -12.43 -3.27 -8.74
C ILE A 223 -12.97 -4.67 -8.42
N ASP A 224 -13.92 -4.77 -7.50
CA ASP A 224 -14.61 -6.01 -7.12
C ASP A 224 -16.12 -5.97 -7.46
N ARG A 225 -16.58 -4.93 -8.19
CA ARG A 225 -18.00 -4.74 -8.53
C ARG A 225 -18.41 -5.44 -9.81
N ALA A 226 -19.71 -5.45 -10.06
CA ALA A 226 -20.34 -6.19 -11.14
C ALA A 226 -19.74 -5.87 -12.52
N ALA A 227 -19.55 -4.58 -12.85
CA ALA A 227 -19.01 -4.23 -14.17
C ALA A 227 -17.57 -4.72 -14.36
N PHE A 228 -16.77 -4.76 -13.29
CA PHE A 228 -15.41 -5.26 -13.35
C PHE A 228 -15.39 -6.76 -13.63
N ILE A 229 -16.07 -7.55 -12.78
CA ILE A 229 -16.03 -9.01 -12.85
C ILE A 229 -16.72 -9.54 -14.11
N GLN A 230 -17.75 -8.84 -14.62
CA GLN A 230 -18.39 -9.23 -15.88
C GLN A 230 -17.48 -9.05 -17.09
N ASN A 231 -16.67 -7.98 -17.14
CA ASN A 231 -15.75 -7.73 -18.25
C ASN A 231 -14.42 -8.51 -18.13
N ALA A 232 -14.23 -9.28 -17.05
CA ALA A 232 -13.10 -10.20 -16.93
C ALA A 232 -13.34 -11.53 -17.67
N ASP A 233 -14.58 -11.89 -17.99
CA ASP A 233 -14.90 -13.07 -18.80
C ASP A 233 -14.29 -12.94 -20.22
N PRO A 234 -13.67 -13.98 -20.80
CA PRO A 234 -13.58 -15.37 -20.32
C PRO A 234 -12.32 -15.71 -19.49
N ALA A 235 -11.56 -14.72 -19.00
CA ALA A 235 -10.35 -14.98 -18.22
C ALA A 235 -10.64 -15.63 -16.86
N ARG A 236 -9.63 -16.34 -16.32
CA ARG A 236 -9.68 -16.87 -14.96
C ARG A 236 -9.56 -15.71 -13.95
N ILE A 237 -10.44 -15.66 -12.96
CA ILE A 237 -10.43 -14.60 -11.94
C ILE A 237 -9.87 -15.14 -10.62
N GLY A 238 -8.81 -14.54 -10.11
CA GLY A 238 -8.25 -14.78 -8.79
C GLY A 238 -8.55 -13.61 -7.84
N PHE A 239 -9.13 -13.87 -6.68
CA PHE A 239 -9.42 -12.81 -5.68
C PHE A 239 -8.51 -12.92 -4.46
N ILE A 240 -7.81 -11.85 -4.11
CA ILE A 240 -6.74 -11.85 -3.10
C ILE A 240 -7.17 -11.04 -1.89
N PHE A 241 -7.20 -11.67 -0.71
CA PHE A 241 -7.53 -10.99 0.54
C PHE A 241 -6.29 -10.41 1.21
N HIS A 242 -6.26 -9.08 1.40
CA HIS A 242 -5.21 -8.37 2.14
C HIS A 242 -5.54 -8.12 3.61
N SER A 243 -6.83 -8.19 3.95
CA SER A 243 -7.33 -8.01 5.31
C SER A 243 -8.27 -9.14 5.72
N ASN A 244 -8.76 -9.08 6.95
CA ASN A 244 -9.76 -10.01 7.44
C ASN A 244 -11.06 -9.92 6.60
N HIS A 245 -11.67 -11.05 6.25
CA HIS A 245 -12.77 -11.08 5.26
C HIS A 245 -14.19 -11.08 5.87
N PHE A 246 -14.33 -11.14 7.19
CA PHE A 246 -15.61 -11.13 7.89
C PHE A 246 -15.55 -10.36 9.21
N ARG A 247 -16.66 -9.72 9.61
CA ARG A 247 -16.77 -9.03 10.92
C ARG A 247 -17.09 -10.00 12.06
N GLY A 248 -17.83 -11.06 11.76
CA GLY A 248 -18.25 -12.07 12.72
C GLY A 248 -19.04 -13.19 12.04
N SER A 249 -19.11 -14.34 12.68
CA SER A 249 -19.90 -15.48 12.23
C SER A 249 -20.37 -16.32 13.42
N ASP A 250 -21.54 -16.91 13.30
CA ASP A 250 -22.12 -17.88 14.24
C ASP A 250 -22.48 -19.19 13.50
N GLU A 251 -23.24 -20.09 14.12
CA GLU A 251 -23.57 -21.39 13.51
C GLU A 251 -24.44 -21.27 12.24
N GLU A 252 -25.20 -20.18 12.10
CA GLU A 252 -26.20 -20.00 11.04
C GLU A 252 -25.82 -18.89 10.05
N HIS A 253 -25.08 -17.87 10.51
CA HIS A 253 -24.85 -16.65 9.77
C HIS A 253 -23.38 -16.24 9.77
N VAL A 254 -23.03 -15.50 8.73
CA VAL A 254 -21.74 -14.82 8.61
C VAL A 254 -21.95 -13.43 8.07
N LEU A 255 -21.30 -12.46 8.71
CA LEU A 255 -21.27 -11.08 8.27
C LEU A 255 -19.93 -10.81 7.59
N TRP A 256 -19.95 -10.87 6.26
CA TRP A 256 -18.79 -10.51 5.43
C TRP A 256 -18.44 -9.03 5.56
N TYR A 257 -17.18 -8.69 5.32
CA TYR A 257 -16.82 -7.29 5.12
C TYR A 257 -17.43 -6.79 3.80
N ASP A 258 -18.03 -5.60 3.84
CA ASP A 258 -18.74 -5.04 2.69
C ASP A 258 -17.81 -4.87 1.48
N ALA A 259 -16.52 -4.58 1.74
CA ALA A 259 -15.45 -4.46 0.75
C ALA A 259 -15.22 -5.71 -0.11
N PHE A 260 -15.69 -6.89 0.32
CA PHE A 260 -15.52 -8.16 -0.41
C PHE A 260 -16.86 -8.82 -0.72
N SER A 261 -17.96 -8.14 -0.36
CA SER A 261 -19.30 -8.71 -0.37
C SER A 261 -19.70 -9.22 -1.75
N TYR A 262 -19.27 -8.58 -2.84
CA TYR A 262 -19.62 -9.01 -4.18
C TYR A 262 -18.91 -10.31 -4.57
N ALA A 263 -17.60 -10.39 -4.38
CA ALA A 263 -16.80 -11.59 -4.68
C ALA A 263 -17.22 -12.79 -3.81
N LEU A 264 -17.54 -12.54 -2.53
CA LEU A 264 -18.06 -13.56 -1.61
C LEU A 264 -19.52 -13.94 -1.93
N SER A 265 -20.31 -13.01 -2.49
CA SER A 265 -21.69 -13.27 -2.91
C SER A 265 -21.78 -14.09 -4.19
N HIS A 266 -20.82 -13.91 -5.10
CA HIS A 266 -20.77 -14.55 -6.43
C HIS A 266 -19.52 -15.42 -6.62
N PRO A 267 -19.26 -16.41 -5.76
CA PRO A 267 -18.06 -17.24 -5.84
C PRO A 267 -17.99 -18.04 -7.15
N GLU A 268 -19.10 -18.27 -7.84
CA GLU A 268 -19.14 -18.91 -9.17
C GLU A 268 -18.43 -18.09 -10.26
N LYS A 269 -18.19 -16.79 -10.01
CA LYS A 269 -17.41 -15.92 -10.89
C LYS A 269 -15.92 -15.92 -10.55
N ILE A 270 -15.52 -16.49 -9.42
CA ILE A 270 -14.15 -16.46 -8.93
C ILE A 270 -13.53 -17.85 -9.09
N SER A 271 -12.51 -17.96 -9.93
CA SER A 271 -11.83 -19.24 -10.19
C SER A 271 -11.02 -19.73 -8.99
N PHE A 272 -10.44 -18.81 -8.22
CA PHE A 272 -9.74 -19.13 -6.97
C PHE A 272 -9.63 -17.91 -6.04
N PHE A 273 -9.53 -18.17 -4.75
CA PHE A 273 -9.21 -17.17 -3.74
C PHE A 273 -7.77 -17.34 -3.25
N VAL A 274 -7.13 -16.25 -2.87
CA VAL A 274 -5.81 -16.24 -2.23
C VAL A 274 -5.92 -15.57 -0.87
N THR A 275 -5.42 -16.23 0.17
CA THR A 275 -5.30 -15.65 1.51
C THR A 275 -3.84 -15.63 1.94
N ASN A 276 -3.54 -14.78 2.92
CA ASN A 276 -2.17 -14.63 3.42
C ASN A 276 -1.72 -15.75 4.35
N THR A 277 -2.66 -16.43 5.00
CA THR A 277 -2.38 -17.41 6.04
C THR A 277 -3.25 -18.65 5.89
N GLU A 278 -2.72 -19.81 6.31
CA GLU A 278 -3.48 -21.07 6.27
C GLU A 278 -4.67 -21.04 7.24
N VAL A 279 -4.55 -20.30 8.35
CA VAL A 279 -5.66 -20.06 9.29
C VAL A 279 -6.81 -19.35 8.57
N GLN A 280 -6.53 -18.27 7.84
CA GLN A 280 -7.55 -17.56 7.06
C GLN A 280 -8.12 -18.44 5.93
N SER A 281 -7.27 -19.18 5.21
CA SER A 281 -7.72 -20.13 4.17
C SER A 281 -8.70 -21.15 4.71
N ASN A 282 -8.39 -21.77 5.85
CA ASN A 282 -9.26 -22.79 6.47
C ASN A 282 -10.58 -22.21 6.95
N ILE A 283 -10.55 -21.02 7.55
CA ILE A 283 -11.77 -20.31 7.94
C ILE A 283 -12.62 -20.02 6.70
N LEU A 284 -12.04 -19.46 5.64
CA LEU A 284 -12.76 -19.13 4.41
C LEU A 284 -13.40 -20.38 3.76
N ARG A 285 -12.63 -21.46 3.59
CA ARG A 285 -13.15 -22.74 3.05
C ARG A 285 -14.31 -23.27 3.89
N ASN A 286 -14.17 -23.27 5.22
CA ASN A 286 -15.21 -23.75 6.12
C ASN A 286 -16.48 -22.90 6.03
N GLN A 287 -16.34 -21.58 6.00
CA GLN A 287 -17.50 -20.70 5.91
C GLN A 287 -18.23 -20.85 4.56
N PHE A 288 -17.52 -21.03 3.43
CA PHE A 288 -18.17 -21.34 2.16
C PHE A 288 -18.93 -22.68 2.19
N ARG A 289 -18.36 -23.71 2.82
CA ARG A 289 -19.04 -25.00 3.00
C ARG A 289 -20.28 -24.86 3.89
N CYS A 290 -20.15 -24.18 5.03
CA CYS A 290 -21.24 -24.02 6.00
C CYS A 290 -22.39 -23.15 5.47
N TYR A 291 -22.09 -21.95 4.95
CA TYR A 291 -23.14 -20.97 4.63
C TYR A 291 -23.57 -20.97 3.17
N LYS A 292 -22.76 -21.55 2.26
CA LYS A 292 -23.08 -21.60 0.83
C LYS A 292 -23.14 -23.01 0.24
N ASN A 293 -22.77 -24.04 1.00
CA ASN A 293 -22.67 -25.42 0.52
C ASN A 293 -21.79 -25.52 -0.75
N LEU A 294 -20.68 -24.79 -0.77
CA LEU A 294 -19.71 -24.75 -1.87
C LEU A 294 -18.33 -25.14 -1.37
N ASP A 295 -17.59 -25.87 -2.21
CA ASP A 295 -16.16 -26.09 -2.04
C ASP A 295 -15.41 -25.22 -3.04
N VAL A 296 -14.85 -24.13 -2.55
CA VAL A 296 -14.12 -23.15 -3.37
C VAL A 296 -12.62 -23.43 -3.34
N LYS A 297 -11.92 -23.16 -4.45
CA LYS A 297 -10.45 -23.21 -4.47
C LYS A 297 -9.90 -22.00 -3.70
N VAL A 298 -9.18 -22.26 -2.61
CA VAL A 298 -8.50 -21.24 -1.81
C VAL A 298 -7.05 -21.66 -1.65
N GLU A 299 -6.11 -20.79 -1.99
CA GLU A 299 -4.69 -21.00 -1.78
C GLU A 299 -4.11 -20.03 -0.74
N THR A 300 -3.20 -20.55 0.09
CA THR A 300 -2.41 -19.71 0.99
C THR A 300 -1.13 -19.30 0.29
N ILE A 301 -1.09 -18.03 -0.13
CA ILE A 301 0.07 -17.40 -0.76
C ILE A 301 0.39 -16.11 -0.01
N PRO A 302 1.42 -16.13 0.84
CA PRO A 302 1.94 -14.94 1.52
C PRO A 302 2.12 -13.73 0.60
N VAL A 303 1.68 -12.55 1.06
CA VAL A 303 1.86 -11.27 0.37
C VAL A 303 3.33 -10.85 0.23
N ALA A 304 4.20 -11.34 1.10
CA ALA A 304 5.62 -11.04 1.11
C ALA A 304 6.46 -12.31 1.33
N TYR A 305 7.74 -12.23 0.95
CA TYR A 305 8.72 -13.31 1.12
C TYR A 305 10.05 -12.77 1.66
N LEU A 306 10.88 -13.70 2.13
CA LEU A 306 12.28 -13.45 2.50
C LEU A 306 13.19 -13.77 1.31
N ASP A 307 14.04 -12.82 0.94
CA ASP A 307 15.09 -13.03 -0.07
C ASP A 307 16.16 -14.01 0.42
N LYS A 308 16.48 -13.90 1.71
CA LYS A 308 17.38 -14.81 2.43
C LYS A 308 17.08 -14.77 3.93
N ILE A 309 17.57 -15.79 4.63
CA ILE A 309 17.69 -15.76 6.09
C ILE A 309 18.87 -14.87 6.48
N ARG A 310 18.69 -14.03 7.50
CA ARG A 310 19.68 -13.05 7.96
C ARG A 310 20.25 -13.47 9.30
N ILE A 311 21.50 -13.91 9.27
CA ILE A 311 22.27 -14.33 10.44
C ILE A 311 23.19 -13.15 10.83
N PRO A 312 23.19 -12.71 12.09
CA PRO A 312 24.04 -11.60 12.50
C PRO A 312 25.52 -11.95 12.35
N GLU A 313 26.33 -10.97 11.95
CA GLU A 313 27.79 -11.11 11.84
C GLU A 313 28.49 -11.14 13.21
N GLY A 314 27.82 -10.71 14.27
CA GLY A 314 28.32 -10.68 15.64
C GLY A 314 27.22 -10.88 16.68
N ASP A 315 27.54 -10.58 17.94
CA ASP A 315 26.57 -10.69 19.03
C ASP A 315 25.48 -9.61 18.91
N ARG A 316 24.24 -10.00 19.19
CA ARG A 316 23.10 -9.07 19.33
C ARG A 316 23.31 -8.15 20.53
N LYS A 317 22.75 -6.95 20.46
CA LYS A 317 22.72 -6.03 21.61
C LYS A 317 21.88 -6.67 22.71
N ARG A 318 22.49 -6.90 23.88
CA ARG A 318 21.77 -7.49 25.02
C ARG A 318 20.62 -6.62 25.50
N TYR A 319 19.54 -7.25 25.94
CA TYR A 319 18.33 -6.61 26.47
C TYR A 319 17.70 -5.61 25.50
N SER A 320 17.85 -5.84 24.20
CA SER A 320 17.36 -4.93 23.17
C SER A 320 16.06 -5.44 22.54
N ILE A 321 15.11 -4.52 22.43
CA ILE A 321 13.81 -4.73 21.85
C ILE A 321 13.69 -3.83 20.62
N VAL A 322 13.10 -4.34 19.55
CA VAL A 322 12.74 -3.57 18.37
C VAL A 322 11.27 -3.73 18.04
N THR A 323 10.66 -2.67 17.53
CA THR A 323 9.38 -2.73 16.84
C THR A 323 9.44 -1.88 15.58
N ALA A 324 8.68 -2.27 14.57
CA ALA A 324 8.67 -1.58 13.30
C ALA A 324 7.29 -1.55 12.65
N GLY A 325 6.95 -0.42 12.01
CA GLY A 325 5.71 -0.29 11.25
C GLY A 325 5.25 1.16 11.11
N ARG A 326 4.08 1.36 10.51
CA ARG A 326 3.45 2.69 10.47
C ARG A 326 3.06 3.10 11.89
N LEU A 327 3.34 4.35 12.27
CA LEU A 327 2.94 4.90 13.57
C LEU A 327 1.48 5.34 13.50
N GLN A 328 0.58 4.35 13.61
CA GLN A 328 -0.87 4.50 13.59
C GLN A 328 -1.50 3.91 14.85
N ALA A 329 -2.68 4.41 15.21
CA ALA A 329 -3.38 4.02 16.43
C ALA A 329 -3.68 2.51 16.53
N ASP A 330 -3.89 1.81 15.42
CA ASP A 330 -4.14 0.36 15.41
C ASP A 330 -2.89 -0.49 15.74
N LYS A 331 -1.69 0.11 15.67
CA LYS A 331 -0.41 -0.56 16.02
C LYS A 331 -0.09 -0.50 17.50
N ARG A 332 -0.78 0.35 18.25
CA ARG A 332 -0.63 0.53 19.70
C ARG A 332 0.81 0.66 20.18
N THR A 333 1.60 1.45 19.46
CA THR A 333 2.99 1.73 19.86
C THR A 333 3.07 2.44 21.21
N ASP A 334 2.01 3.17 21.61
CA ASP A 334 1.82 3.70 22.96
C ASP A 334 1.94 2.60 24.03
N TRP A 335 1.25 1.48 23.84
CA TRP A 335 1.31 0.34 24.76
C TRP A 335 2.65 -0.38 24.75
N ILE A 336 3.38 -0.38 23.64
CA ILE A 336 4.75 -0.89 23.59
C ILE A 336 5.66 -0.04 24.50
N ILE A 337 5.56 1.29 24.41
CA ILE A 337 6.34 2.23 25.23
C ILE A 337 6.03 2.03 26.71
N GLU A 338 4.74 2.01 27.08
CA GLU A 338 4.28 1.76 28.45
C GLU A 338 4.78 0.41 28.97
N ALA A 339 4.64 -0.65 28.18
CA ALA A 339 5.06 -2.00 28.55
C ALA A 339 6.56 -2.10 28.82
N VAL A 340 7.39 -1.49 27.96
CA VAL A 340 8.84 -1.47 28.15
C VAL A 340 9.23 -0.63 29.37
N ALA A 341 8.57 0.51 29.60
CA ALA A 341 8.80 1.32 30.79
C ALA A 341 8.46 0.56 32.09
N LEU A 342 7.37 -0.22 32.10
CA LEU A 342 7.03 -1.10 33.21
C LEU A 342 8.04 -2.25 33.38
N ALA A 343 8.42 -2.93 32.31
CA ALA A 343 9.37 -4.05 32.35
C ALA A 343 10.78 -3.61 32.78
N LYS A 344 11.18 -2.37 32.45
CA LYS A 344 12.47 -1.77 32.83
C LYS A 344 12.68 -1.72 34.35
N GLN A 345 11.59 -1.61 35.13
CA GLN A 345 11.66 -1.64 36.60
C GLN A 345 12.17 -2.99 37.13
N VAL A 346 12.03 -4.05 36.33
CA VAL A 346 12.44 -5.42 36.67
C VAL A 346 13.71 -5.83 35.93
N ILE A 347 13.92 -5.31 34.72
CA ILE A 347 15.09 -5.57 33.87
C ILE A 347 15.75 -4.22 33.53
N PRO A 348 16.68 -3.74 34.37
CA PRO A 348 17.23 -2.38 34.26
C PRO A 348 18.03 -2.10 33.00
N ASP A 349 18.37 -3.10 32.18
CA ASP A 349 19.18 -2.94 30.97
C ASP A 349 18.35 -2.83 29.69
N LEU A 350 17.01 -2.90 29.78
CA LEU A 350 16.15 -2.88 28.59
C LEU A 350 16.33 -1.61 27.73
N THR A 351 16.36 -1.79 26.42
CA THR A 351 16.29 -0.71 25.43
C THR A 351 15.24 -1.03 24.37
N LEU A 352 14.58 -0.01 23.85
CA LEU A 352 13.59 -0.13 22.77
C LEU A 352 13.90 0.86 21.66
N ASP A 353 14.04 0.36 20.44
CA ASP A 353 14.10 1.18 19.24
C ASP A 353 12.84 0.97 18.40
N ILE A 354 12.21 2.07 18.01
CA ILE A 354 10.93 2.10 17.28
C ILE A 354 11.20 2.67 15.88
N TYR A 355 11.05 1.85 14.86
CA TYR A 355 11.25 2.24 13.46
C TYR A 355 9.92 2.48 12.74
N GLY A 356 9.84 3.59 12.02
CA GLY A 356 8.65 3.95 11.28
C GLY A 356 8.31 5.44 11.34
N GLU A 357 7.28 5.79 10.60
CA GLU A 357 6.70 7.13 10.53
C GLU A 357 5.17 7.02 10.51
N GLY A 358 4.49 8.09 10.89
CA GLY A 358 3.04 8.14 10.89
C GLY A 358 2.45 9.25 11.75
N PRO A 359 1.13 9.44 11.69
CA PRO A 359 0.44 10.52 12.40
C PRO A 359 0.64 10.49 13.92
N GLU A 360 0.88 9.31 14.51
CA GLU A 360 1.06 9.17 15.96
C GLU A 360 2.45 9.60 16.45
N ARG A 361 3.39 9.95 15.56
CA ARG A 361 4.78 10.23 15.94
C ARG A 361 4.91 11.26 17.07
N ASN A 362 4.16 12.36 16.99
CA ASN A 362 4.23 13.42 18.00
C ASN A 362 3.63 12.95 19.34
N ASN A 363 2.48 12.27 19.31
CA ASN A 363 1.86 11.71 20.52
C ASN A 363 2.80 10.72 21.23
N LEU A 364 3.50 9.88 20.47
CA LEU A 364 4.47 8.92 21.01
C LEU A 364 5.69 9.63 21.61
N GLN A 365 6.15 10.71 20.98
CA GLN A 365 7.26 11.50 21.49
C GLN A 365 6.90 12.19 22.82
N ASP A 366 5.68 12.72 22.92
CA ASP A 366 5.16 13.33 24.15
C ASP A 366 5.03 12.29 25.27
N LEU A 367 4.52 11.09 24.96
CA LEU A 367 4.44 9.97 25.90
C LEU A 367 5.82 9.55 26.44
N ILE A 368 6.84 9.47 25.58
CA ILE A 368 8.21 9.16 25.99
C ILE A 368 8.74 10.20 26.98
N HIS A 369 8.43 11.48 26.74
CA HIS A 369 8.82 12.57 27.63
C HIS A 369 8.05 12.53 28.96
N GLU A 370 6.74 12.29 28.93
CA GLU A 370 5.89 12.17 30.12
C GLU A 370 6.35 11.04 31.03
N LEU A 371 6.70 9.88 30.47
CA LEU A 371 7.19 8.72 31.21
C LEU A 371 8.66 8.84 31.62
N GLY A 372 9.38 9.86 31.15
CA GLY A 372 10.80 10.06 31.43
C GLY A 372 11.71 8.93 30.92
N CYS A 373 11.34 8.29 29.80
CA CYS A 373 12.01 7.08 29.28
C CYS A 373 12.89 7.31 28.04
N GLY A 374 13.15 8.58 27.69
CA GLY A 374 13.91 8.97 26.51
C GLY A 374 15.37 8.51 26.46
N ASP A 375 15.95 8.07 27.60
CA ASP A 375 17.32 7.55 27.65
C ASP A 375 17.45 6.11 27.12
N TYR A 376 16.34 5.40 26.94
CA TYR A 376 16.34 3.99 26.51
C TYR A 376 15.21 3.61 25.55
N ILE A 377 14.30 4.54 25.22
CA ILE A 377 13.26 4.36 24.20
C ILE A 377 13.44 5.43 23.11
N HIS A 378 13.66 5.01 21.87
CA HIS A 378 13.97 5.92 20.77
C HIS A 378 13.02 5.76 19.57
N LEU A 379 12.55 6.89 19.04
CA LEU A 379 11.90 6.96 17.73
C LEU A 379 12.97 7.15 16.65
N CYS A 380 13.22 6.11 15.86
CA CYS A 380 14.33 6.05 14.89
C CYS A 380 13.95 6.54 13.48
N GLY A 381 12.69 6.90 13.27
CA GLY A 381 12.15 7.31 11.97
C GLY A 381 12.09 6.17 10.95
N PHE A 382 11.80 6.50 9.69
CA PHE A 382 11.73 5.54 8.60
C PHE A 382 13.14 5.14 8.11
N GLN A 383 13.46 3.84 8.15
CA GLN A 383 14.74 3.30 7.70
C GLN A 383 14.56 1.99 6.91
N SER A 384 15.58 1.59 6.16
CA SER A 384 15.65 0.24 5.58
C SER A 384 15.94 -0.77 6.70
N LEU A 385 15.02 -1.69 6.94
CA LEU A 385 15.06 -2.58 8.12
C LEU A 385 15.81 -3.89 7.88
N ASN A 386 16.11 -4.23 6.63
CA ASN A 386 16.65 -5.53 6.23
C ASN A 386 17.87 -5.95 7.06
N GLU A 387 18.77 -5.03 7.39
CA GLU A 387 20.00 -5.34 8.15
C GLU A 387 19.91 -4.96 9.64
N ILE A 388 18.74 -4.47 10.09
CA ILE A 388 18.55 -3.91 11.44
C ILE A 388 18.11 -4.99 12.43
N TYR A 389 17.12 -5.80 12.06
CA TYR A 389 16.50 -6.78 12.97
C TYR A 389 17.51 -7.75 13.60
N GLN A 390 18.53 -8.19 12.85
CA GLN A 390 19.53 -9.14 13.33
C GLN A 390 20.39 -8.61 14.50
N ASN A 391 20.33 -7.31 14.79
CA ASN A 391 21.08 -6.68 15.89
C ASN A 391 20.34 -6.72 17.24
N TYR A 392 19.05 -7.08 17.24
CA TYR A 392 18.20 -7.05 18.44
C TYR A 392 17.98 -8.44 19.04
N GLU A 393 17.48 -8.54 20.27
CA GLU A 393 17.14 -9.82 20.91
C GLU A 393 15.66 -10.17 20.87
N LEU A 394 14.77 -9.18 20.77
CA LEU A 394 13.31 -9.38 20.79
C LEU A 394 12.61 -8.43 19.81
N TYR A 395 11.66 -8.97 19.04
CA TYR A 395 10.67 -8.15 18.34
C TYR A 395 9.39 -8.06 19.17
N LEU A 396 8.85 -6.85 19.36
CA LEU A 396 7.64 -6.61 20.14
C LEU A 396 6.51 -6.04 19.27
N SER A 397 5.32 -6.64 19.36
CA SER A 397 4.12 -6.21 18.65
C SER A 397 2.95 -6.00 19.60
N ALA A 398 2.27 -4.85 19.49
CA ALA A 398 1.02 -4.56 20.18
C ALA A 398 -0.15 -4.36 19.22
N SER A 399 0.01 -4.71 17.94
CA SER A 399 -1.04 -4.45 16.95
C SER A 399 -2.32 -5.22 17.26
N TYR A 400 -3.46 -4.55 17.12
CA TYR A 400 -4.78 -5.16 17.27
C TYR A 400 -5.19 -6.09 16.13
N GLY A 401 -4.46 -6.08 15.02
CA GLY A 401 -4.75 -6.93 13.88
C GLY A 401 -3.62 -6.92 12.86
N GLU A 402 -3.13 -8.12 12.54
CA GLU A 402 -2.19 -8.36 11.46
C GLU A 402 -2.72 -9.52 10.63
N THR A 403 -3.14 -9.27 9.38
CA THR A 403 -3.59 -10.36 8.50
C THR A 403 -2.43 -11.23 8.05
N PHE A 404 -1.25 -10.65 7.88
CA PHE A 404 0.00 -11.37 7.68
C PHE A 404 1.06 -10.88 8.65
N GLY A 405 1.46 -9.60 8.55
CA GLY A 405 2.51 -9.00 9.36
C GLY A 405 3.89 -9.14 8.69
N ILE A 406 4.18 -8.26 7.73
CA ILE A 406 5.46 -8.26 7.00
C ILE A 406 6.64 -8.06 7.97
N THR A 407 6.50 -7.20 8.97
CA THR A 407 7.55 -6.99 9.98
C THR A 407 7.72 -8.18 10.92
N LEU A 408 6.68 -8.97 11.16
CA LEU A 408 6.78 -10.25 11.87
C LEU A 408 7.57 -11.28 11.04
N LEU A 409 7.31 -11.34 9.73
CA LEU A 409 8.07 -12.18 8.79
C LEU A 409 9.56 -11.78 8.78
N GLU A 410 9.86 -10.49 8.62
CA GLU A 410 11.23 -9.96 8.62
C GLU A 410 11.95 -10.24 9.96
N ALA A 411 11.23 -10.12 11.08
CA ALA A 411 11.73 -10.44 12.40
C ALA A 411 12.16 -11.91 12.52
N ILE A 412 11.29 -12.87 12.18
CA ILE A 412 11.66 -14.30 12.23
C ILE A 412 12.73 -14.66 11.20
N GLY A 413 12.73 -14.01 10.02
CA GLY A 413 13.75 -14.16 8.99
C GLY A 413 15.13 -13.70 9.44
N SER A 414 15.15 -12.81 10.42
CA SER A 414 16.34 -12.34 11.11
C SER A 414 16.56 -13.04 12.45
N GLY A 415 15.83 -14.13 12.72
CA GLY A 415 15.97 -14.98 13.91
C GLY A 415 15.42 -14.36 15.18
N LEU A 416 14.70 -13.24 15.12
CA LEU A 416 14.12 -12.65 16.33
C LEU A 416 12.99 -13.53 16.86
N PRO A 417 12.99 -13.83 18.17
CA PRO A 417 11.78 -14.20 18.86
C PRO A 417 10.79 -13.03 18.88
N ILE A 418 9.49 -13.35 19.01
CA ILE A 418 8.42 -12.34 19.00
C ILE A 418 7.57 -12.43 20.27
N VAL A 419 7.28 -11.28 20.88
CA VAL A 419 6.23 -11.15 21.89
C VAL A 419 5.14 -10.24 21.34
N GLY A 420 3.88 -10.64 21.48
CA GLY A 420 2.75 -9.80 21.08
C GLY A 420 1.40 -10.43 21.38
N PHE A 421 0.32 -9.71 21.10
CA PHE A 421 -1.03 -10.17 21.44
C PHE A 421 -1.47 -11.42 20.67
N ASP A 422 -2.21 -12.33 21.33
CA ASP A 422 -2.77 -13.54 20.71
C ASP A 422 -4.03 -13.22 19.88
N LEU A 423 -3.84 -12.44 18.82
CA LEU A 423 -4.89 -12.04 17.90
C LEU A 423 -4.66 -12.66 16.51
N PRO A 424 -5.71 -13.14 15.83
CA PRO A 424 -5.59 -13.57 14.44
C PRO A 424 -5.09 -12.43 13.54
N TYR A 425 -4.26 -12.68 12.54
CA TYR A 425 -3.76 -13.98 12.04
C TYR A 425 -2.24 -14.12 12.17
N GLY A 426 -1.51 -13.04 11.89
CA GLY A 426 -0.05 -13.03 11.77
C GLY A 426 0.70 -13.56 12.98
N MET A 427 0.26 -13.21 14.19
CA MET A 427 0.86 -13.72 15.43
C MET A 427 0.73 -15.24 15.56
N GLN A 428 -0.42 -15.81 15.19
CA GLN A 428 -0.64 -17.25 15.22
C GLN A 428 0.18 -17.98 14.14
N VAL A 429 0.48 -17.27 13.05
CA VAL A 429 1.31 -17.81 11.97
C VAL A 429 2.78 -17.81 12.34
N PHE A 430 3.32 -16.73 12.91
CA PHE A 430 4.76 -16.58 13.09
C PHE A 430 5.26 -16.99 14.47
N VAL A 431 4.39 -17.10 15.48
CA VAL A 431 4.78 -17.40 16.86
C VAL A 431 4.20 -18.73 17.32
N ASP A 432 5.10 -19.67 17.56
CA ASP A 432 4.82 -20.90 18.29
C ASP A 432 5.10 -20.67 19.78
N GLU A 433 4.04 -20.66 20.58
CA GLU A 433 4.09 -20.36 22.03
C GLU A 433 5.18 -21.18 22.74
N GLY A 434 6.09 -20.48 23.42
CA GLY A 434 7.18 -21.09 24.18
C GLY A 434 8.29 -21.72 23.33
N LYS A 435 8.24 -21.59 22.00
CA LYS A 435 9.30 -22.08 21.09
C LYS A 435 10.08 -20.97 20.45
N ASN A 436 9.43 -19.91 19.98
CA ASN A 436 10.10 -18.72 19.42
C ASN A 436 9.46 -17.41 19.86
N GLY A 437 8.77 -17.41 21.00
CA GLY A 437 8.07 -16.23 21.47
C GLY A 437 6.90 -16.54 22.39
N PHE A 438 6.16 -15.50 22.71
CA PHE A 438 4.98 -15.58 23.56
C PHE A 438 3.81 -14.78 22.99
N LYS A 439 2.64 -15.40 23.01
CA LYS A 439 1.37 -14.79 22.63
C LYS A 439 0.63 -14.35 23.89
N VAL A 440 0.34 -13.07 23.97
CA VAL A 440 -0.20 -12.41 25.16
C VAL A 440 -1.72 -12.35 25.06
N THR A 441 -2.41 -12.99 26.00
CA THR A 441 -3.88 -13.02 26.06
C THR A 441 -4.47 -11.86 26.85
N ASP A 442 -3.71 -11.29 27.80
CA ASP A 442 -4.04 -10.02 28.46
C ASP A 442 -3.72 -8.86 27.51
N ILE A 443 -4.75 -8.38 26.81
CA ILE A 443 -4.64 -7.33 25.80
C ILE A 443 -4.48 -5.95 26.46
N SER A 444 -3.32 -5.72 27.06
CA SER A 444 -2.95 -4.49 27.76
C SER A 444 -1.43 -4.25 27.75
N ALA A 445 -1.00 -3.02 28.01
CA ALA A 445 0.42 -2.70 28.22
C ALA A 445 1.03 -3.51 29.38
N ARG A 446 0.24 -3.81 30.41
CA ARG A 446 0.69 -4.62 31.55
C ARG A 446 0.94 -6.08 31.15
N GLY A 447 0.02 -6.68 30.39
CA GLY A 447 0.19 -8.03 29.87
C GLY A 447 1.44 -8.15 28.99
N LEU A 448 1.71 -7.16 28.13
CA LEU A 448 2.96 -7.08 27.37
C LEU A 448 4.18 -6.96 28.28
N ALA A 449 4.15 -6.11 29.32
CA ALA A 449 5.25 -5.95 30.25
C ALA A 449 5.62 -7.27 30.96
N ASP A 450 4.61 -7.98 31.45
CA ASP A 450 4.80 -9.27 32.14
C ASP A 450 5.37 -10.33 31.17
N ALA A 451 4.97 -10.32 29.89
CA ALA A 451 5.51 -11.19 28.86
C ALA A 451 6.96 -10.85 28.46
N ILE A 452 7.33 -9.56 28.40
CA ILE A 452 8.73 -9.12 28.21
C ILE A 452 9.60 -9.63 29.36
N VAL A 453 9.13 -9.48 30.59
CA VAL A 453 9.83 -9.96 31.80
C VAL A 453 10.01 -11.47 31.75
N ARG A 454 8.96 -12.22 31.38
CA ARG A 454 9.01 -13.67 31.20
C ARG A 454 10.06 -14.05 30.15
N PHE A 455 10.07 -13.37 29.00
CA PHE A 455 11.03 -13.60 27.92
C PHE A 455 12.48 -13.49 28.39
N PHE A 456 12.88 -12.36 28.96
CA PHE A 456 14.27 -12.16 29.36
C PHE A 456 14.71 -12.97 30.60
N ARG A 457 13.77 -13.60 31.32
CA ARG A 457 14.08 -14.47 32.48
C ARG A 457 14.10 -15.96 32.13
N GLU A 458 13.21 -16.40 31.26
CA GLU A 458 12.92 -17.82 31.05
C GLU A 458 13.32 -18.34 29.66
N ALA A 459 13.43 -17.47 28.65
CA ALA A 459 13.66 -17.93 27.29
C ALA A 459 15.09 -18.45 27.09
N ASP A 460 15.21 -19.64 26.50
CA ASP A 460 16.45 -20.06 25.84
C ASP A 460 16.54 -19.31 24.51
N LEU A 461 17.18 -18.14 24.54
CA LEU A 461 17.30 -17.25 23.39
C LEU A 461 17.87 -17.97 22.16
N GLY A 462 18.87 -18.86 22.35
CA GLY A 462 19.46 -19.60 21.25
C GLY A 462 18.49 -20.61 20.63
N ALA A 463 17.71 -21.32 21.46
CA ALA A 463 16.66 -22.21 20.96
C ALA A 463 15.54 -21.43 20.23
N PHE A 464 15.13 -20.28 20.78
CA PHE A 464 14.09 -19.46 20.19
C PHE A 464 14.51 -18.89 18.83
N GLN A 465 15.75 -18.41 18.73
CA GLN A 465 16.31 -17.92 17.48
C GLN A 465 16.37 -19.02 16.41
N ARG A 466 16.86 -20.22 16.76
CA ARG A 466 16.88 -21.37 15.84
C ARG A 466 15.48 -21.70 15.33
N HIS A 467 14.49 -21.73 16.22
CA HIS A 467 13.11 -22.01 15.84
C HIS A 467 12.52 -20.93 14.92
N SER A 468 12.80 -19.64 15.18
CA SER A 468 12.43 -18.54 14.27
C SER A 468 13.04 -18.74 12.88
N TYR A 469 14.32 -19.10 12.77
CA TYR A 469 14.96 -19.36 11.49
C TYR A 469 14.35 -20.56 10.75
N GLU A 470 14.10 -21.67 11.44
CA GLU A 470 13.44 -22.83 10.83
C GLU A 470 12.07 -22.47 10.28
N LYS A 471 11.30 -21.69 11.04
CA LYS A 471 9.98 -21.23 10.62
C LYS A 471 10.02 -20.26 9.44
N ALA A 472 11.05 -19.43 9.37
CA ALA A 472 11.24 -18.47 8.27
C ALA A 472 11.52 -19.15 6.92
N LYS A 473 12.07 -20.37 6.89
CA LYS A 473 12.42 -21.08 5.65
C LYS A 473 11.22 -21.31 4.72
N SER A 474 10.02 -21.54 5.25
CA SER A 474 8.82 -21.74 4.42
C SER A 474 8.30 -20.45 3.75
N TYR A 475 8.93 -19.31 4.03
CA TYR A 475 8.62 -18.01 3.45
C TYR A 475 9.76 -17.47 2.59
N LEU A 476 10.74 -18.31 2.26
CA LEU A 476 11.74 -17.96 1.27
C LEU A 476 11.09 -17.79 -0.10
N GLN A 477 11.66 -16.90 -0.89
CA GLN A 477 11.18 -16.53 -2.22
C GLN A 477 10.78 -17.74 -3.10
N ALA A 478 11.60 -18.78 -3.15
CA ALA A 478 11.34 -19.97 -3.97
C ALA A 478 10.05 -20.71 -3.58
N GLU A 479 9.68 -20.72 -2.29
CA GLU A 479 8.44 -21.35 -1.82
C GLU A 479 7.21 -20.55 -2.27
N ILE A 480 7.32 -19.23 -2.33
CA ILE A 480 6.24 -18.34 -2.77
C ILE A 480 6.12 -18.38 -4.30
N GLU A 481 7.24 -18.45 -5.02
CA GLU A 481 7.28 -18.67 -6.47
C GLU A 481 6.57 -19.96 -6.86
N LYS A 482 6.86 -21.07 -6.18
CA LYS A 482 6.20 -22.36 -6.41
C LYS A 482 4.68 -22.27 -6.24
N LYS A 483 4.20 -21.62 -5.18
CA LYS A 483 2.76 -21.44 -4.93
C LYS A 483 2.06 -20.63 -6.02
N TRP A 484 2.71 -19.58 -6.51
CA TRP A 484 2.18 -18.79 -7.63
C TRP A 484 2.17 -19.57 -8.93
N GLU A 485 3.22 -20.34 -9.22
CA GLU A 485 3.28 -21.21 -10.40
C GLU A 485 2.13 -22.24 -10.38
N GLU A 486 1.92 -22.92 -9.25
CA GLU A 486 0.87 -23.93 -9.08
C GLU A 486 -0.56 -23.38 -9.28
N ILE A 487 -0.85 -22.19 -8.74
CA ILE A 487 -2.21 -21.61 -8.84
C ILE A 487 -2.50 -20.98 -10.21
N LEU A 488 -1.47 -20.51 -10.90
CA LEU A 488 -1.57 -19.81 -12.19
C LEU A 488 -1.50 -20.76 -13.38
N SER A 489 -0.86 -21.94 -13.22
CA SER A 489 -1.05 -23.06 -14.15
C SER A 489 -2.53 -23.46 -14.22
#